data_AF-A0AAJ2TC74-F1
#
_entry.id   AF-A0AAJ2TC74-F1
#
_cell.length_a   1.000
_cell.length_b   1.000
_cell.length_c   1.000
_cell.angle_alpha   90.00
_cell.angle_beta   90.00
_cell.angle_gamma   90.00
#
_symmetry.space_group_name_H-M   'P 1'
#
loop_
_entity.id
_entity.type
_entity.pdbx_description
1 polymer ?
#
loop_
_entity_poly.entity_id
_entity_poly.type
_entity_poly.pdbx_seq_one_letter_code
_entity_poly.pdbx_strand_id
1 'polypeptide(L)'
;MEKMLESGLLDILIQKIVDEVVRRIKNQPKKAVVFFTGATIGFDESMDSLLKLQKDGWQLKVVLSDDGMKVLDPLAIQKELSLDVIYHSGNIKSQKELYGSADLFVMATMSVNTAAKLAVGITDTVLLSLVNHGFMAGTPVVAAINACDPDDPQRATLGMGKSSPKYREMLNNNIKTLRDFGMKLVSGKDLYATCVGGTPTEANDLIVEKTARPVSKETVVNQILLGKSSECVIDKNVISRVDILKARESDVIKIPSGSIITGYAADAAKEFGLQIIRI
;
A
#
# COMPACT_ATOMS: atom_id res chain seq x y z
N MET A 1 47.76 -43.54 -16.37
CA MET A 1 47.71 -43.48 -14.89
C MET A 1 47.81 -42.04 -14.41
N GLU A 2 48.80 -41.26 -14.85
CA GLU A 2 48.92 -39.81 -14.56
C GLU A 2 47.68 -38.99 -14.91
N LYS A 3 47.13 -39.10 -16.13
CA LYS A 3 45.90 -38.37 -16.53
C LYS A 3 44.67 -38.67 -15.67
N MET A 4 44.57 -39.86 -15.07
CA MET A 4 43.46 -40.23 -14.17
C MET A 4 43.65 -39.70 -12.76
N LEU A 5 44.91 -39.56 -12.32
CA LEU A 5 45.27 -38.92 -11.05
C LEU A 5 45.07 -37.41 -11.13
N GLU A 6 45.42 -36.78 -12.26
CA GLU A 6 45.17 -35.36 -12.51
C GLU A 6 43.67 -35.03 -12.56
N SER A 7 42.84 -35.87 -13.19
CA SER A 7 41.39 -35.66 -13.21
C SER A 7 40.78 -35.80 -11.81
N GLY A 8 41.20 -36.80 -11.03
CA GLY A 8 40.72 -36.98 -9.65
C GLY A 8 41.12 -35.84 -8.71
N LEU A 9 42.32 -35.29 -8.86
CA LEU A 9 42.77 -34.11 -8.10
C LEU A 9 41.99 -32.84 -8.48
N LEU A 10 41.71 -32.66 -9.77
CA LEU A 10 40.92 -31.52 -10.25
C LEU A 10 39.48 -31.59 -9.73
N ASP A 11 38.86 -32.77 -9.74
CA ASP A 11 37.50 -32.96 -9.21
C ASP A 11 37.42 -32.67 -7.71
N ILE A 12 38.42 -33.10 -6.92
CA ILE A 12 38.51 -32.79 -5.49
C ILE A 12 38.67 -31.28 -5.26
N LEU A 13 39.49 -30.60 -6.08
CA LEU A 13 39.68 -29.16 -5.99
C LEU A 13 38.40 -28.41 -6.35
N ILE A 14 37.71 -28.81 -7.42
CA ILE A 14 36.41 -28.26 -7.82
C ILE A 14 35.41 -28.42 -6.67
N GLN A 15 35.30 -29.62 -6.08
CA GLN A 15 34.36 -29.87 -4.99
C GLN A 15 34.66 -28.97 -3.78
N LYS A 16 35.94 -28.83 -3.40
CA LYS A 16 36.32 -27.92 -2.30
C LYS A 16 36.00 -26.46 -2.59
N ILE A 17 36.18 -26.01 -3.84
CA ILE A 17 35.82 -24.64 -4.24
C ILE A 17 34.30 -24.47 -4.16
N VAL A 18 33.53 -25.43 -4.68
CA VAL A 18 32.06 -25.41 -4.62
C VAL A 18 31.58 -25.37 -3.18
N ASP A 19 32.10 -26.22 -2.30
CA ASP A 19 31.72 -26.28 -0.89
C ASP A 19 32.04 -24.95 -0.17
N GLU A 20 33.21 -24.37 -0.44
CA GLU A 20 33.60 -23.08 0.14
C GLU A 20 32.74 -21.92 -0.39
N VAL A 21 32.40 -21.92 -1.68
CA VAL A 21 31.49 -20.94 -2.28
C VAL A 21 30.09 -21.06 -1.68
N VAL A 22 29.53 -22.26 -1.61
CA VAL A 22 28.21 -22.52 -1.00
C VAL A 22 28.21 -22.11 0.47
N ARG A 23 29.27 -22.43 1.21
CA ARG A 23 29.43 -22.02 2.62
C ARG A 23 29.42 -20.49 2.75
N ARG A 24 30.15 -19.78 1.88
CA ARG A 24 30.16 -18.30 1.88
C ARG A 24 28.79 -17.73 1.53
N ILE A 25 28.09 -18.29 0.55
CA ILE A 25 26.74 -17.84 0.16
C ILE A 25 25.75 -18.06 1.31
N LYS A 26 25.76 -19.23 1.94
CA LYS A 26 24.87 -19.55 3.07
C LYS A 26 25.11 -18.69 4.30
N ASN A 27 26.36 -18.25 4.51
CA ASN A 27 26.77 -17.46 5.66
C ASN A 27 26.79 -15.95 5.38
N GLN A 28 26.38 -15.50 4.20
CA GLN A 28 26.21 -14.07 3.97
C GLN A 28 24.99 -13.56 4.73
N PRO A 29 25.13 -12.47 5.51
CA PRO A 29 23.99 -11.88 6.19
C PRO A 29 23.00 -11.37 5.16
N LYS A 30 21.74 -11.76 5.30
CA LYS A 30 20.65 -11.26 4.45
C LYS A 30 20.50 -9.76 4.66
N LYS A 31 20.23 -9.03 3.58
CA LYS A 31 20.12 -7.57 3.56
C LYS A 31 18.69 -7.17 3.30
N ALA A 32 18.11 -6.38 4.22
CA ALA A 32 16.79 -5.81 4.02
C ALA A 32 16.84 -4.28 4.00
N VAL A 33 16.04 -3.69 3.10
CA VAL A 33 15.68 -2.27 3.19
C VAL A 33 14.33 -2.17 3.87
N VAL A 34 14.32 -1.50 5.01
CA VAL A 34 13.15 -1.31 5.85
C VAL A 34 12.56 0.07 5.57
N PHE A 35 11.26 0.14 5.34
CA PHE A 35 10.53 1.37 5.06
C PHE A 35 9.56 1.66 6.20
N PHE A 36 9.63 2.89 6.72
CA PHE A 36 8.63 3.44 7.63
C PHE A 36 7.93 4.63 6.99
N THR A 37 6.62 4.67 7.14
CA THR A 37 5.77 5.79 6.71
C THR A 37 5.23 6.54 7.91
N GLY A 38 4.49 7.64 7.69
CA GLY A 38 3.86 8.44 8.76
C GLY A 38 2.67 7.76 9.44
N ALA A 39 2.79 6.49 9.82
CA ALA A 39 1.75 5.74 10.51
C ALA A 39 2.31 5.01 11.74
N THR A 40 1.51 4.99 12.81
CA THR A 40 1.89 4.48 14.14
C THR A 40 1.22 3.17 14.52
N ILE A 41 0.09 2.82 13.89
CA ILE A 41 -0.62 1.56 14.15
C ILE A 41 0.26 0.38 13.68
N GLY A 42 0.53 -0.56 14.58
CA GLY A 42 1.41 -1.71 14.31
C GLY A 42 2.92 -1.41 14.38
N PHE A 43 3.31 -0.21 14.85
CA PHE A 43 4.71 0.21 14.92
C PHE A 43 5.52 -0.64 15.89
N ASP A 44 5.03 -0.82 17.12
CA ASP A 44 5.74 -1.55 18.18
C ASP A 44 5.94 -3.03 17.78
N GLU A 45 4.89 -3.66 17.27
CA GLU A 45 4.95 -5.05 16.80
C GLU A 45 5.93 -5.22 15.62
N SER A 46 6.02 -4.19 14.78
CA SER A 46 6.97 -4.18 13.67
C SER A 46 8.40 -3.99 14.14
N MET A 47 8.65 -3.11 15.12
CA MET A 47 9.96 -2.92 15.75
C MET A 47 10.44 -4.21 16.41
N ASP A 48 9.57 -4.91 17.15
CA ASP A 48 9.88 -6.23 17.72
C ASP A 48 10.31 -7.25 16.66
N SER A 49 9.61 -7.27 15.52
CA SER A 49 9.97 -8.13 14.40
C SER A 49 11.33 -7.77 13.78
N LEU A 50 11.63 -6.48 13.62
CA LEU A 50 12.92 -6.04 13.07
C LEU A 50 14.09 -6.34 14.01
N LEU A 51 13.90 -6.20 15.32
CA LEU A 51 14.88 -6.58 16.34
C LEU A 51 15.18 -8.09 16.30
N LYS A 52 14.16 -8.93 16.05
CA LYS A 52 14.36 -10.37 15.83
C LYS A 52 15.16 -10.64 14.55
N LEU A 53 14.89 -9.94 13.45
CA LEU A 53 15.69 -10.07 12.22
C LEU A 53 17.16 -9.71 12.45
N GLN A 54 17.44 -8.62 13.18
CA GLN A 54 18.82 -8.26 13.53
C GLN A 54 19.52 -9.30 14.41
N LYS A 55 18.80 -9.86 15.40
CA LYS A 55 19.32 -10.96 16.22
C LYS A 55 19.68 -12.19 15.40
N ASP A 56 18.94 -12.44 14.31
CA ASP A 56 19.22 -13.51 13.34
C ASP A 56 20.30 -13.13 12.31
N GLY A 57 20.98 -12.00 12.50
CA GLY A 57 22.12 -11.58 11.67
C GLY A 57 21.74 -10.84 10.40
N TRP A 58 20.49 -10.38 10.24
CA TRP A 58 20.11 -9.55 9.10
C TRP A 58 20.74 -8.17 9.19
N GLN A 59 21.20 -7.67 8.05
CA GLN A 59 21.64 -6.29 7.88
C GLN A 59 20.47 -5.43 7.41
N LEU A 60 20.11 -4.42 8.21
CA LEU A 60 18.99 -3.53 7.92
C LEU A 60 19.49 -2.16 7.48
N LYS A 61 18.95 -1.64 6.38
CA LYS A 61 18.99 -0.21 6.04
C LYS A 61 17.59 0.36 6.22
N VAL A 62 17.46 1.41 7.02
CA VAL A 62 16.14 1.96 7.36
C VAL A 62 15.90 3.28 6.63
N VAL A 63 14.77 3.37 5.93
CA VAL A 63 14.30 4.53 5.17
C VAL A 63 12.99 5.02 5.77
N LEU A 64 12.92 6.29 6.16
CA LEU A 64 11.70 6.95 6.60
C LEU A 64 11.17 7.87 5.50
N SER A 65 9.85 7.91 5.32
CA SER A 65 9.22 8.99 4.54
C SER A 65 9.34 10.32 5.29
N ASP A 66 9.13 11.43 4.59
CA ASP A 66 9.13 12.76 5.23
C ASP A 66 8.11 12.86 6.36
N ASP A 67 6.93 12.25 6.20
CA ASP A 67 5.94 12.19 7.28
C ASP A 67 6.33 11.18 8.38
N GLY A 68 7.04 10.10 8.03
CA GLY A 68 7.63 9.20 9.02
C GLY A 68 8.64 9.93 9.91
N MET A 69 9.48 10.79 9.32
CA MET A 69 10.43 11.63 10.07
C MET A 69 9.77 12.62 11.03
N LYS A 70 8.51 13.00 10.80
CA LYS A 70 7.76 13.95 11.64
C LYS A 70 6.95 13.25 12.74
N VAL A 71 6.39 12.09 12.41
CA VAL A 71 5.42 11.37 13.26
C VAL A 71 6.12 10.33 14.13
N LEU A 72 7.14 9.67 13.59
CA LEU A 72 7.93 8.67 14.30
C LEU A 72 9.15 9.36 14.92
N ASP A 73 9.66 8.80 16.03
CA ASP A 73 10.92 9.25 16.64
C ASP A 73 12.11 8.58 15.93
N PRO A 74 12.81 9.27 15.01
CA PRO A 74 13.86 8.64 14.21
C PRO A 74 15.08 8.31 15.06
N LEU A 75 15.32 9.06 16.14
CA LEU A 75 16.45 8.84 17.04
C LEU A 75 16.22 7.59 17.89
N ALA A 76 14.99 7.36 18.35
CA ALA A 76 14.62 6.13 19.02
C ALA A 76 14.79 4.93 18.10
N ILE A 77 14.26 4.98 16.87
CA ILE A 77 14.41 3.91 15.87
C ILE A 77 15.90 3.63 15.59
N GLN A 78 16.69 4.68 15.38
CA GLN A 78 18.12 4.58 15.12
C GLN A 78 18.85 3.87 16.26
N LYS A 79 18.55 4.26 17.51
CA LYS A 79 19.16 3.69 18.70
C LYS A 79 18.76 2.24 18.92
N GLU A 80 17.47 1.92 18.83
CA GLU A 80 16.95 0.57 19.07
C GLU A 80 17.49 -0.43 18.06
N LEU A 81 17.52 -0.05 16.78
CA LEU A 81 18.07 -0.88 15.71
C LEU A 81 19.59 -0.72 15.55
N SER A 82 20.27 -0.02 16.46
CA SER A 82 21.74 0.19 16.42
C SER A 82 22.26 0.60 15.04
N LEU A 83 21.62 1.58 14.40
CA LEU A 83 21.88 1.99 13.03
C LEU A 83 22.84 3.17 12.97
N ASP A 84 23.80 3.14 12.04
CA ASP A 84 24.70 4.27 11.78
C ASP A 84 23.94 5.48 11.22
N VAL A 85 22.90 5.23 10.41
CA VAL A 85 22.13 6.26 9.73
C VAL A 85 20.69 5.82 9.49
N ILE A 86 19.77 6.77 9.66
CA ILE A 86 18.41 6.70 9.11
C ILE A 86 18.41 7.44 7.77
N TYR A 87 17.97 6.76 6.71
CA TYR A 87 17.84 7.33 5.39
C TYR A 87 16.49 8.05 5.24
N HIS A 88 16.51 9.22 4.62
CA HIS A 88 15.32 9.99 4.27
C HIS A 88 15.61 10.89 3.06
N SER A 89 14.60 11.57 2.53
CA SER A 89 14.71 12.38 1.31
C SER A 89 15.88 13.38 1.31
N GLY A 90 16.21 13.95 2.47
CA GLY A 90 17.25 14.97 2.63
C GLY A 90 18.69 14.44 2.67
N ASN A 91 18.90 13.13 2.86
CA ASN A 91 20.25 12.56 2.97
C ASN A 91 20.55 11.43 1.97
N ILE A 92 19.53 10.93 1.25
CA ILE A 92 19.72 9.92 0.22
C ILE A 92 20.37 10.54 -1.02
N LYS A 93 21.65 10.21 -1.24
CA LYS A 93 22.40 10.65 -2.44
C LYS A 93 22.21 9.73 -3.64
N SER A 94 22.02 8.42 -3.38
CA SER A 94 21.87 7.39 -4.40
C SER A 94 20.85 6.36 -3.95
N GLN A 95 19.71 6.29 -4.64
CA GLN A 95 18.69 5.26 -4.38
C GLN A 95 19.24 3.85 -4.66
N LYS A 96 20.12 3.71 -5.67
CA LYS A 96 20.73 2.43 -6.05
C LYS A 96 21.58 1.81 -4.94
N GLU A 97 22.20 2.63 -4.09
CA GLU A 97 22.95 2.14 -2.93
C GLU A 97 22.05 1.50 -1.87
N LEU A 98 20.77 1.88 -1.83
CA LEU A 98 19.79 1.28 -0.94
C LEU A 98 19.26 -0.02 -1.51
N TYR A 99 18.72 0.00 -2.73
CA TYR A 99 18.05 -1.18 -3.29
C TYR A 99 18.97 -2.21 -3.96
N GLY A 100 20.13 -1.80 -4.50
CA GLY A 100 20.91 -2.63 -5.42
C GLY A 100 21.56 -3.88 -4.82
N SER A 101 21.55 -4.01 -3.50
CA SER A 101 22.08 -5.19 -2.79
C SER A 101 21.08 -5.76 -1.78
N ALA A 102 19.81 -5.34 -1.87
CA ALA A 102 18.77 -5.79 -0.97
C ALA A 102 18.22 -7.15 -1.42
N ASP A 103 18.19 -8.11 -0.51
CA ASP A 103 17.54 -9.40 -0.73
C ASP A 103 16.03 -9.30 -0.50
N LEU A 104 15.60 -8.32 0.32
CA LEU A 104 14.22 -8.14 0.74
C LEU A 104 13.90 -6.67 1.03
N PHE A 105 12.68 -6.27 0.68
CA PHE A 105 12.08 -5.02 1.17
C PHE A 105 11.06 -5.32 2.27
N VAL A 106 11.16 -4.56 3.36
CA VAL A 106 10.26 -4.69 4.51
C VAL A 106 9.57 -3.34 4.74
N MET A 107 8.28 -3.25 4.49
CA MET A 107 7.50 -2.07 4.88
C MET A 107 6.99 -2.25 6.29
N ALA A 108 7.75 -1.75 7.27
CA ALA A 108 7.46 -1.89 8.69
C ALA A 108 6.23 -1.09 9.11
N THR A 109 5.99 0.07 8.49
CA THR A 109 4.70 0.76 8.60
C THR A 109 4.23 1.24 7.24
N MET A 110 2.97 0.96 6.89
CA MET A 110 2.36 1.39 5.64
C MET A 110 1.11 2.23 5.91
N SER A 111 1.22 3.54 5.67
CA SER A 111 0.07 4.45 5.79
C SER A 111 -0.97 4.17 4.70
N VAL A 112 -2.22 4.55 4.94
CA VAL A 112 -3.29 4.54 3.92
C VAL A 112 -2.88 5.31 2.65
N ASN A 113 -2.21 6.45 2.81
CA ASN A 113 -1.73 7.26 1.70
C ASN A 113 -0.67 6.52 0.86
N THR A 114 0.29 5.87 1.53
CA THR A 114 1.31 5.05 0.87
C THR A 114 0.67 3.88 0.12
N ALA A 115 -0.25 3.16 0.76
CA ALA A 115 -0.93 2.03 0.13
C ALA A 115 -1.71 2.46 -1.12
N ALA A 116 -2.46 3.57 -1.03
CA ALA A 116 -3.21 4.12 -2.16
C ALA A 116 -2.29 4.54 -3.31
N LYS A 117 -1.19 5.23 -3.02
CA LYS A 117 -0.24 5.69 -4.04
C LYS A 117 0.44 4.52 -4.75
N LEU A 118 0.91 3.53 -3.99
CA LEU A 118 1.52 2.33 -4.57
C LEU A 118 0.52 1.53 -5.42
N ALA A 119 -0.73 1.39 -4.98
CA ALA A 119 -1.75 0.64 -5.70
C ALA A 119 -2.04 1.20 -7.10
N VAL A 120 -1.78 2.50 -7.33
CA VAL A 120 -2.00 3.17 -8.61
C VAL A 120 -0.69 3.63 -9.28
N GLY A 121 0.47 3.21 -8.75
CA GLY A 121 1.79 3.48 -9.35
C GLY A 121 2.31 4.91 -9.15
N ILE A 122 1.80 5.68 -8.18
CA ILE A 122 2.33 7.01 -7.86
C ILE A 122 3.64 6.88 -7.08
N THR A 123 4.68 7.52 -7.59
CA THR A 123 6.04 7.51 -7.01
C THR A 123 6.57 8.93 -6.75
N ASP A 124 5.74 9.77 -6.15
CA ASP A 124 6.01 11.20 -5.92
C ASP A 124 6.87 11.50 -4.68
N THR A 125 7.36 10.46 -3.98
CA THR A 125 8.33 10.58 -2.87
C THR A 125 9.49 9.63 -3.08
N VAL A 126 10.64 9.93 -2.47
CA VAL A 126 11.83 9.07 -2.53
C VAL A 126 11.53 7.65 -2.03
N LEU A 127 10.74 7.52 -0.95
CA LEU A 127 10.33 6.21 -0.42
C LEU A 127 9.51 5.42 -1.44
N LEU A 128 8.51 6.04 -2.07
CA LEU A 128 7.67 5.37 -3.07
C LEU A 128 8.48 4.99 -4.32
N SER A 129 9.40 5.86 -4.76
CA SER A 129 10.34 5.57 -5.85
C SER A 129 11.19 4.34 -5.55
N LEU A 130 11.73 4.23 -4.33
CA LEU A 130 12.52 3.06 -3.90
C LEU A 130 11.69 1.78 -3.94
N VAL A 131 10.50 1.77 -3.36
CA VAL A 131 9.62 0.59 -3.34
C VAL A 131 9.23 0.18 -4.76
N ASN A 132 8.91 1.15 -5.62
CA ASN A 132 8.59 0.90 -7.02
C ASN A 132 9.78 0.31 -7.81
N HIS A 133 11.02 0.77 -7.53
CA HIS A 133 12.21 0.11 -8.08
C HIS A 133 12.34 -1.34 -7.62
N GLY A 134 11.97 -1.64 -6.37
CA GLY A 134 11.91 -3.02 -5.87
C GLY A 134 10.93 -3.88 -6.67
N PHE A 135 9.72 -3.37 -6.93
CA PHE A 135 8.74 -4.08 -7.78
C PHE A 135 9.30 -4.35 -9.18
N MET A 136 9.88 -3.34 -9.82
CA MET A 136 10.46 -3.49 -11.17
C MET A 136 11.66 -4.43 -11.20
N ALA A 137 12.44 -4.50 -10.11
CA ALA A 137 13.59 -5.39 -9.98
C ALA A 137 13.21 -6.81 -9.55
N GLY A 138 11.93 -7.07 -9.22
CA GLY A 138 11.48 -8.35 -8.67
C GLY A 138 11.98 -8.61 -7.24
N THR A 139 12.40 -7.58 -6.52
CA THR A 139 12.78 -7.69 -5.11
C THR A 139 11.54 -8.05 -4.30
N PRO A 140 11.55 -9.15 -3.51
CA PRO A 140 10.41 -9.51 -2.69
C PRO A 140 10.07 -8.40 -1.69
N VAL A 141 8.78 -8.17 -1.45
CA VAL A 141 8.31 -7.15 -0.51
C VAL A 141 7.38 -7.78 0.52
N VAL A 142 7.69 -7.57 1.80
CA VAL A 142 6.85 -7.92 2.94
C VAL A 142 6.39 -6.63 3.61
N ALA A 143 5.11 -6.48 3.92
CA ALA A 143 4.59 -5.22 4.47
C ALA A 143 3.59 -5.46 5.60
N ALA A 144 3.72 -4.66 6.66
CA ALA A 144 2.76 -4.58 7.76
C ALA A 144 1.48 -3.87 7.31
N ILE A 145 0.32 -4.53 7.47
CA ILE A 145 -0.97 -4.01 7.01
C ILE A 145 -1.70 -3.16 8.04
N ASN A 146 -1.34 -3.26 9.33
CA ASN A 146 -2.11 -2.70 10.44
C ASN A 146 -2.50 -1.23 10.21
N ALA A 147 -1.54 -0.43 9.75
CA ALA A 147 -1.70 0.98 9.49
C ALA A 147 -2.47 1.34 8.20
N CYS A 148 -2.71 0.43 7.27
CA CYS A 148 -3.51 0.69 6.06
C CYS A 148 -4.85 -0.05 6.04
N ASP A 149 -4.98 -1.10 6.85
CA ASP A 149 -6.19 -1.90 7.00
C ASP A 149 -7.31 -1.07 7.66
N PRO A 150 -8.43 -0.80 6.98
CA PRO A 150 -9.56 -0.07 7.56
C PRO A 150 -10.28 -0.84 8.68
N ASP A 151 -10.09 -2.15 8.76
CA ASP A 151 -10.69 -3.07 9.72
C ASP A 151 -9.78 -3.33 10.94
N ASP A 152 -8.56 -2.76 11.00
CA ASP A 152 -7.67 -2.91 12.16
C ASP A 152 -8.34 -2.40 13.46
N PRO A 153 -8.38 -3.20 14.55
CA PRO A 153 -9.07 -2.84 15.79
C PRO A 153 -8.59 -1.53 16.41
N GLN A 154 -7.30 -1.19 16.29
CA GLN A 154 -6.75 0.05 16.83
C GLN A 154 -7.35 1.29 16.14
N ARG A 155 -7.82 1.18 14.89
CA ARG A 155 -8.50 2.30 14.23
C ARG A 155 -9.82 2.64 14.89
N ALA A 156 -10.58 1.63 15.33
CA ALA A 156 -11.85 1.84 15.99
C ALA A 156 -11.65 2.56 17.34
N THR A 157 -10.61 2.18 18.10
CA THR A 157 -10.28 2.83 19.38
C THR A 157 -9.86 4.29 19.21
N LEU A 158 -9.22 4.62 18.07
CA LEU A 158 -8.86 5.98 17.68
C LEU A 158 -10.02 6.79 17.05
N GLY A 159 -11.25 6.27 17.07
CA GLY A 159 -12.43 6.96 16.54
C GLY A 159 -12.55 6.96 15.01
N MET A 160 -11.70 6.21 14.30
CA MET A 160 -11.67 6.13 12.84
C MET A 160 -12.58 5.03 12.24
N GLY A 161 -13.34 4.32 13.08
CA GLY A 161 -14.21 3.20 12.67
C GLY A 161 -15.53 3.61 11.97
N LYS A 162 -15.79 4.89 11.77
CA LYS A 162 -17.08 5.41 11.23
C LYS A 162 -17.05 5.70 9.72
N SER A 163 -16.02 5.25 9.02
CA SER A 163 -15.86 5.50 7.58
C SER A 163 -16.99 4.83 6.78
N SER A 164 -17.45 5.47 5.70
CA SER A 164 -18.54 4.93 4.88
C SER A 164 -18.16 3.59 4.24
N PRO A 165 -19.12 2.69 3.99
CA PRO A 165 -18.82 1.38 3.39
C PRO A 165 -18.04 1.46 2.08
N LYS A 166 -18.38 2.39 1.18
CA LYS A 166 -17.68 2.58 -0.10
C LYS A 166 -16.24 3.08 0.06
N TYR A 167 -15.97 3.90 1.07
CA TYR A 167 -14.60 4.35 1.34
C TYR A 167 -13.74 3.19 1.87
N ARG A 168 -14.31 2.36 2.76
CA ARG A 168 -13.64 1.14 3.26
C ARG A 168 -13.36 0.15 2.14
N GLU A 169 -14.32 -0.04 1.23
CA GLU A 169 -14.14 -0.86 0.04
C GLU A 169 -12.97 -0.39 -0.83
N MET A 170 -12.86 0.92 -1.08
CA MET A 170 -11.72 1.48 -1.82
C MET A 170 -10.38 1.22 -1.09
N LEU A 171 -10.32 1.35 0.24
CA LEU A 171 -9.11 1.04 1.01
C LEU A 171 -8.72 -0.44 0.89
N ASN A 172 -9.70 -1.33 1.03
CA ASN A 172 -9.49 -2.77 0.87
C ASN A 172 -9.08 -3.15 -0.55
N ASN A 173 -9.61 -2.46 -1.57
CA ASN A 173 -9.19 -2.64 -2.97
C ASN A 173 -7.73 -2.24 -3.18
N ASN A 174 -7.25 -1.16 -2.56
CA ASN A 174 -5.83 -0.80 -2.64
C ASN A 174 -4.94 -1.91 -2.05
N ILE A 175 -5.30 -2.44 -0.88
CA ILE A 175 -4.59 -3.56 -0.23
C ILE A 175 -4.59 -4.80 -1.14
N LYS A 176 -5.73 -5.10 -1.78
CA LYS A 176 -5.84 -6.22 -2.72
C LYS A 176 -4.91 -6.02 -3.91
N THR A 177 -4.90 -4.85 -4.55
CA THR A 177 -4.01 -4.55 -5.67
C THR A 177 -2.53 -4.73 -5.31
N LEU A 178 -2.13 -4.30 -4.11
CA LEU A 178 -0.75 -4.49 -3.63
C LEU A 178 -0.39 -5.97 -3.44
N ARG A 179 -1.33 -6.78 -2.97
CA ARG A 179 -1.17 -8.24 -2.90
C ARG A 179 -1.03 -8.84 -4.31
N ASP A 180 -1.83 -8.36 -5.26
CA ASP A 180 -1.79 -8.81 -6.67
C ASP A 180 -0.47 -8.41 -7.35
N PHE A 181 0.18 -7.32 -6.92
CA PHE A 181 1.55 -6.96 -7.32
C PHE A 181 2.64 -7.86 -6.70
N GLY A 182 2.26 -8.79 -5.81
CA GLY A 182 3.17 -9.75 -5.18
C GLY A 182 3.68 -9.31 -3.81
N MET A 183 3.15 -8.25 -3.20
CA MET A 183 3.49 -7.91 -1.82
C MET A 183 2.92 -8.95 -0.85
N LYS A 184 3.75 -9.44 0.06
CA LYS A 184 3.32 -10.25 1.20
C LYS A 184 2.82 -9.33 2.31
N LEU A 185 1.51 -9.17 2.37
CA LEU A 185 0.81 -8.31 3.32
C LEU A 185 0.45 -9.09 4.59
N VAL A 186 1.06 -8.72 5.72
CA VAL A 186 0.94 -9.42 7.01
C VAL A 186 0.77 -8.42 8.16
N SER A 187 0.46 -8.90 9.36
CA SER A 187 0.48 -8.03 10.55
C SER A 187 1.93 -7.73 10.99
N GLY A 188 2.15 -6.65 11.74
CA GLY A 188 3.48 -6.25 12.25
C GLY A 188 4.17 -7.36 13.06
N LYS A 189 3.40 -8.11 13.86
CA LYS A 189 3.89 -9.26 14.66
C LYS A 189 4.37 -10.44 13.79
N ASP A 190 3.89 -10.55 12.56
CA ASP A 190 4.20 -11.64 11.63
C ASP A 190 5.29 -11.26 10.62
N LEU A 191 5.79 -10.02 10.64
CA LEU A 191 6.88 -9.58 9.75
C LEU A 191 8.10 -10.50 9.87
N TYR A 192 8.56 -10.77 11.09
CA TYR A 192 9.73 -11.62 11.32
C TYR A 192 9.57 -13.00 10.67
N ALA A 193 8.50 -13.73 11.04
CA ALA A 193 8.23 -15.08 10.55
C ALA A 193 8.16 -15.10 9.01
N THR A 194 7.47 -14.12 8.42
CA THR A 194 7.31 -14.02 6.97
C THR A 194 8.64 -13.72 6.25
N CYS A 195 9.49 -12.86 6.84
CA CYS A 195 10.80 -12.52 6.27
C CYS A 195 11.79 -13.69 6.28
N VAL A 196 11.77 -14.54 7.32
CA VAL A 196 12.64 -15.72 7.41
C VAL A 196 12.09 -16.93 6.63
N GLY A 197 10.90 -16.82 6.04
CA GLY A 197 10.26 -17.89 5.26
C GLY A 197 9.41 -18.85 6.10
N GLY A 198 9.13 -18.51 7.35
CA GLY A 198 8.13 -19.19 8.17
C GLY A 198 6.70 -18.86 7.74
N THR A 199 5.76 -19.71 8.13
CA THR A 199 4.33 -19.40 8.02
C THR A 199 3.97 -18.32 9.05
N PRO A 200 3.16 -17.30 8.69
CA PRO A 200 2.63 -16.33 9.65
C PRO A 200 2.02 -17.04 10.87
N THR A 201 2.19 -16.46 12.06
CA THR A 201 1.74 -17.05 13.33
C THR A 201 0.22 -17.21 13.35
N GLU A 202 -0.47 -16.36 12.58
CA GLU A 202 -1.88 -16.52 12.25
C GLU A 202 -1.98 -16.93 10.78
N ALA A 203 -2.25 -18.21 10.55
CA ALA A 203 -2.98 -18.66 9.37
C ALA A 203 -4.42 -18.14 9.46
N ASN A 204 -4.59 -16.82 9.55
CA ASN A 204 -5.83 -16.21 9.13
C ASN A 204 -5.71 -16.10 7.62
N ASP A 205 -6.20 -17.14 6.96
CA ASP A 205 -7.11 -16.90 5.84
C ASP A 205 -7.91 -15.63 6.19
N LEU A 206 -7.58 -14.51 5.54
CA LEU A 206 -8.49 -13.37 5.41
C LEU A 206 -9.66 -13.77 4.49
N ILE A 207 -10.17 -15.00 4.62
CA ILE A 207 -11.55 -15.32 4.38
C ILE A 207 -12.28 -14.60 5.50
N VAL A 208 -12.62 -13.34 5.22
CA VAL A 208 -13.59 -12.60 5.99
C VAL A 208 -14.81 -13.52 6.15
N GLU A 209 -15.00 -14.07 7.35
CA GLU A 209 -16.28 -14.61 7.74
C GLU A 209 -17.30 -13.52 7.43
N LYS A 210 -18.25 -13.84 6.54
CA LYS A 210 -19.40 -12.99 6.26
C LYS A 210 -20.15 -12.77 7.56
N THR A 211 -19.82 -11.71 8.27
CA THR A 211 -20.64 -11.21 9.35
C THR A 211 -21.93 -10.65 8.74
N ALA A 212 -22.98 -11.43 8.97
CA ALA A 212 -24.41 -11.15 8.83
C ALA A 212 -24.84 -10.04 7.85
N ARG A 213 -25.36 -10.47 6.69
CA ARG A 213 -26.30 -9.67 5.90
C ARG A 213 -27.54 -9.34 6.74
N PRO A 214 -28.04 -8.09 6.76
CA PRO A 214 -29.42 -7.88 7.17
C PRO A 214 -30.34 -8.50 6.12
N VAL A 215 -31.30 -9.27 6.62
CA VAL A 215 -32.34 -9.98 5.87
C VAL A 215 -33.00 -9.06 4.86
N SER A 216 -32.93 -9.46 3.59
CA SER A 216 -33.76 -8.92 2.52
C SER A 216 -35.23 -9.17 2.84
N LYS A 217 -36.00 -8.09 3.05
CA LYS A 217 -37.42 -8.12 2.74
C LYS A 217 -37.55 -7.86 1.25
N GLU A 218 -37.84 -8.91 0.51
CA GLU A 218 -38.40 -8.79 -0.83
C GLU A 218 -39.69 -7.96 -0.76
N THR A 219 -39.86 -7.03 -1.69
CA THR A 219 -41.19 -6.62 -2.13
C THR A 219 -41.14 -6.47 -3.64
N VAL A 220 -41.57 -7.56 -4.28
CA VAL A 220 -42.41 -7.67 -5.48
C VAL A 220 -42.35 -6.54 -6.51
N VAL A 221 -41.94 -6.94 -7.70
CA VAL A 221 -42.02 -6.24 -8.99
C VAL A 221 -43.48 -6.00 -9.40
N ASN A 222 -43.82 -4.78 -9.81
CA ASN A 222 -44.52 -4.44 -11.07
C ASN A 222 -45.21 -3.06 -10.99
N GLN A 223 -44.82 -2.12 -11.88
CA GLN A 223 -45.67 -1.68 -13.01
C GLN A 223 -45.03 -0.48 -13.74
N ILE A 224 -44.92 -0.63 -15.05
CA ILE A 224 -44.66 0.41 -16.05
C ILE A 224 -45.77 1.46 -15.97
N LEU A 225 -45.43 2.76 -16.07
CA LEU A 225 -46.27 3.81 -16.67
C LEU A 225 -45.43 5.05 -17.06
N LEU A 226 -45.76 5.60 -18.23
CA LEU A 226 -45.17 6.70 -18.99
C LEU A 226 -45.11 8.07 -18.27
N GLY A 227 -44.04 8.82 -18.57
CA GLY A 227 -44.08 10.26 -18.89
C GLY A 227 -44.15 11.26 -17.74
N LYS A 228 -43.03 11.93 -17.45
CA LYS A 228 -42.96 13.32 -16.94
C LYS A 228 -41.54 13.87 -17.11
N SER A 229 -41.40 14.91 -17.92
CA SER A 229 -40.21 15.74 -18.03
C SER A 229 -39.88 16.36 -16.68
N SER A 230 -38.80 15.91 -16.04
CA SER A 230 -38.33 16.42 -14.76
C SER A 230 -37.47 17.67 -14.98
N GLU A 231 -37.99 18.83 -14.60
CA GLU A 231 -37.21 20.07 -14.55
C GLU A 231 -36.60 20.26 -13.15
N CYS A 232 -35.34 20.69 -13.07
CA CYS A 232 -34.65 21.00 -11.82
C CYS A 232 -34.16 22.46 -11.83
N VAL A 233 -34.43 23.22 -10.77
CA VAL A 233 -33.94 24.60 -10.62
C VAL A 233 -32.70 24.59 -9.71
N ILE A 234 -31.60 25.19 -10.19
CA ILE A 234 -30.38 25.38 -9.40
C ILE A 234 -30.13 26.87 -9.24
N ASP A 235 -30.52 27.40 -8.08
CA ASP A 235 -30.35 28.81 -7.73
C ASP A 235 -28.97 29.04 -7.08
N LYS A 236 -27.95 29.23 -7.93
CA LYS A 236 -26.57 29.51 -7.51
C LYS A 236 -25.85 30.40 -8.51
N ASN A 237 -24.96 31.26 -8.01
CA ASN A 237 -24.09 32.11 -8.84
C ASN A 237 -23.01 31.32 -9.59
N VAL A 238 -22.57 30.16 -9.08
CA VAL A 238 -21.59 29.29 -9.74
C VAL A 238 -22.10 27.86 -9.76
N ILE A 239 -22.19 27.26 -10.95
CA ILE A 239 -22.67 25.90 -11.19
C ILE A 239 -21.48 24.97 -11.43
N SER A 240 -21.30 24.01 -10.53
CA SER A 240 -20.22 23.02 -10.54
C SER A 240 -20.70 21.66 -11.03
N ARG A 241 -19.77 20.75 -11.38
CA ARG A 241 -20.08 19.36 -11.76
C ARG A 241 -20.94 18.63 -10.72
N VAL A 242 -20.75 18.94 -9.44
CA VAL A 242 -21.53 18.35 -8.34
C VAL A 242 -23.01 18.74 -8.40
N ASP A 243 -23.30 19.97 -8.83
CA ASP A 243 -24.67 20.46 -8.96
C ASP A 243 -25.40 19.74 -10.11
N ILE A 244 -24.69 19.49 -11.21
CA ILE A 244 -25.20 18.72 -12.36
C ILE A 244 -25.46 17.25 -11.99
N LEU A 245 -24.56 16.62 -11.22
CA LEU A 245 -24.73 15.25 -10.75
C LEU A 245 -25.98 15.06 -9.87
N LYS A 246 -26.35 16.07 -9.09
CA LYS A 246 -27.56 16.07 -8.27
C LYS A 246 -28.83 16.19 -9.10
N ALA A 247 -28.73 16.79 -10.28
CA ALA A 247 -29.82 16.98 -11.24
C ALA A 247 -29.83 15.93 -12.36
N ARG A 248 -29.07 14.83 -12.24
CA ARG A 248 -28.91 13.80 -13.30
C ARG A 248 -30.21 13.09 -13.71
N GLU A 249 -31.22 13.11 -12.84
CA GLU A 249 -32.54 12.49 -13.07
C GLU A 249 -33.51 13.49 -13.72
N SER A 250 -33.04 14.68 -14.08
CA SER A 250 -33.81 15.75 -14.74
C SER A 250 -33.50 15.78 -16.22
N ASP A 251 -34.42 16.27 -17.06
CA ASP A 251 -34.14 16.52 -18.48
C ASP A 251 -33.64 17.96 -18.70
N VAL A 252 -34.11 18.88 -17.87
CA VAL A 252 -33.87 20.33 -17.99
C VAL A 252 -33.41 20.91 -16.66
N ILE A 253 -32.30 21.67 -16.69
CA ILE A 253 -31.79 22.42 -15.55
C ILE A 253 -32.01 23.92 -15.79
N LYS A 254 -32.80 24.57 -14.93
CA LYS A 254 -33.02 26.01 -14.94
C LYS A 254 -32.05 26.70 -13.97
N ILE A 255 -31.29 27.67 -14.47
CA ILE A 255 -30.32 28.46 -13.68
C ILE A 255 -30.58 29.96 -13.85
N PRO A 256 -30.26 30.80 -12.86
CA PRO A 256 -30.33 32.25 -13.02
C PRO A 256 -29.48 32.75 -14.21
N SER A 257 -29.98 33.76 -14.92
CA SER A 257 -29.29 34.38 -16.07
C SER A 257 -27.86 34.87 -15.77
N GLY A 258 -27.57 35.26 -14.53
CA GLY A 258 -26.24 35.68 -14.06
C GLY A 258 -25.29 34.57 -13.63
N SER A 259 -25.70 33.29 -13.67
CA SER A 259 -24.91 32.18 -13.14
C SER A 259 -23.73 31.82 -14.05
N ILE A 260 -22.57 31.55 -13.44
CA ILE A 260 -21.36 31.07 -14.11
C ILE A 260 -21.39 29.54 -14.12
N ILE A 261 -21.36 28.93 -15.31
CA ILE A 261 -21.23 27.47 -15.46
C ILE A 261 -19.75 27.15 -15.61
N THR A 262 -19.20 26.32 -14.73
CA THR A 262 -17.82 25.84 -14.85
C THR A 262 -17.67 24.88 -16.05
N GLY A 263 -16.48 24.80 -16.65
CA GLY A 263 -16.23 23.88 -17.79
C GLY A 263 -16.62 22.43 -17.49
N TYR A 264 -16.23 21.93 -16.31
CA TYR A 264 -16.62 20.59 -15.85
C TYR A 264 -18.12 20.38 -15.65
N ALA A 265 -18.89 21.44 -15.36
CA ALA A 265 -20.35 21.38 -15.27
C ALA A 265 -20.98 21.30 -16.67
N ALA A 266 -20.46 22.06 -17.64
CA ALA A 266 -20.91 21.99 -19.03
C ALA A 266 -20.63 20.61 -19.65
N ASP A 267 -19.44 20.05 -19.40
CA ASP A 267 -19.07 18.71 -19.87
C ASP A 267 -19.98 17.63 -19.27
N ALA A 268 -20.26 17.70 -17.97
CA ALA A 268 -21.16 16.77 -17.30
C ALA A 268 -22.61 16.90 -17.79
N ALA A 269 -23.09 18.10 -18.07
CA ALA A 269 -24.43 18.29 -18.61
C ALA A 269 -24.55 17.65 -20.00
N LYS A 270 -23.52 17.77 -20.84
CA LYS A 270 -23.44 17.12 -22.15
C LYS A 270 -23.34 15.59 -22.03
N GLU A 271 -22.54 15.08 -21.09
CA GLU A 271 -22.37 13.65 -20.78
C GLU A 271 -23.71 13.01 -20.39
N PHE A 272 -24.54 13.73 -19.62
CA PHE A 272 -25.84 13.25 -19.13
C PHE A 272 -27.02 13.65 -20.01
N GLY A 273 -26.81 14.31 -21.15
CA GLY A 273 -27.88 14.72 -22.05
C GLY A 273 -28.83 15.80 -21.50
N LEU A 274 -28.36 16.61 -20.53
CA LEU A 274 -29.15 17.59 -19.81
C LEU A 274 -29.19 18.92 -20.56
N GLN A 275 -30.37 19.52 -20.68
CA GLN A 275 -30.53 20.85 -21.27
C GLN A 275 -30.48 21.93 -20.19
N ILE A 276 -29.53 22.87 -20.30
CA ILE A 276 -29.45 24.01 -19.38
C ILE A 276 -30.19 25.21 -19.96
N ILE A 277 -31.17 25.74 -19.23
CA ILE A 277 -31.95 26.94 -19.56
C ILE A 277 -31.62 28.04 -18.56
N ARG A 278 -31.29 29.24 -19.05
CA ARG A 278 -31.14 30.43 -18.21
C ARG A 278 -32.51 31.11 -18.04
N ILE A 279 -32.91 31.33 -16.79
CA ILE A 279 -34.16 32.03 -16.39
C ILE A 279 -33.88 33.35 -15.68
#